data_AF-A0A9D1VI12-F1
#
_entry.id   AF-A0A9D1VI12-F1
#
_cell.length_a   1.000
_cell.length_b   1.000
_cell.length_c   1.000
_cell.angle_alpha   90.00
_cell.angle_beta   90.00
_cell.angle_gamma   90.00
#
_symmetry.space_group_name_H-M   'P 1'
#
loop_
_entity.id
_entity.type
_entity.pdbx_description
1 polymer ?
#
loop_
_entity_poly.entity_id
_entity_poly.type
_entity_poly.pdbx_seq_one_letter_code
_entity_poly.pdbx_strand_id
1 'polypeptide(L)' 'MVTVYVDSDVEKHPEYFHCSDLSRGEAEVENIGSQPVLNFAFADHAHPSFWVNLKTLHNGQRVKVDVINQQEQFQLAVK' A
#
# COMPACT_ATOMS: atom_id res chain seq x y z
N MET A 1 -14.09 0.81 -0.71
CA MET A 1 -12.97 0.10 -1.37
C MET A 1 -11.96 1.16 -1.75
N VAL A 2 -10.73 1.04 -1.26
CA VAL A 2 -9.64 2.01 -1.52
C VAL A 2 -8.71 1.41 -2.58
N THR A 3 -8.34 2.18 -3.60
CA THR A 3 -7.33 1.75 -4.59
C THR A 3 -6.02 2.48 -4.36
N VAL A 4 -4.91 1.74 -4.32
CA VAL A 4 -3.55 2.27 -4.18
C VAL A 4 -2.79 2.04 -5.48
N TYR A 5 -2.14 3.08 -6.00
CA TYR A 5 -1.31 3.02 -7.19
C TYR A 5 0.15 2.88 -6.81
N VAL A 6 0.82 1.90 -7.41
CA VAL A 6 2.22 1.58 -7.10
C VAL A 6 2.99 1.51 -8.41
N ASP A 7 4.10 2.24 -8.49
CA ASP A 7 5.06 2.11 -9.59
C ASP A 7 5.88 0.81 -9.38
N SER A 8 6.25 0.09 -10.43
CA SER A 8 7.08 -1.11 -10.30
C SER A 8 8.56 -0.80 -10.07
N ASP A 9 8.99 0.41 -10.44
CA ASP A 9 10.39 0.86 -10.41
C ASP A 9 10.68 1.76 -9.19
N VAL A 10 10.10 1.45 -8.02
CA VAL A 10 10.25 2.28 -6.81
C VAL A 10 11.69 2.24 -6.27
N GLU A 11 12.56 3.08 -6.83
CA GLU A 11 13.83 3.46 -6.22
C GLU A 11 13.58 4.53 -5.13
N LYS A 12 13.28 4.03 -3.92
CA LYS A 12 13.55 4.66 -2.62
C LYS A 12 13.11 6.12 -2.43
N HIS A 13 11.82 6.39 -2.24
CA HIS A 13 11.38 7.56 -1.47
C HIS A 13 10.00 7.29 -0.83
N PRO A 14 9.65 7.93 0.30
CA PRO A 14 8.25 8.00 0.74
C PRO A 14 7.48 8.76 -0.34
N GLU A 15 6.79 8.04 -1.20
CA GLU A 15 5.87 8.65 -2.17
C GLU A 15 4.51 8.84 -1.52
N TYR A 16 3.99 10.05 -1.65
CA TYR A 16 2.60 10.34 -1.29
C TYR A 16 1.68 9.79 -2.38
N PHE A 17 0.83 8.82 -2.03
CA PHE A 17 -0.21 8.34 -2.92
C PHE A 17 -1.58 8.85 -2.47
N HIS A 18 -2.44 9.08 -3.46
CA HIS A 18 -3.82 9.47 -3.24
C HIS A 18 -4.73 8.25 -3.32
N CYS A 19 -5.53 8.07 -2.29
CA CYS A 19 -6.56 7.05 -2.25
C CYS A 19 -7.83 7.55 -2.96
N SER A 20 -8.64 6.61 -3.46
CA SER A 20 -9.92 6.93 -4.10
C SER A 20 -10.96 7.55 -3.15
N ASP A 21 -10.75 7.48 -1.83
CA ASP A 21 -11.58 8.11 -0.80
C ASP A 21 -11.04 9.49 -0.36
N LEU A 22 -10.10 10.06 -1.12
CA LEU A 22 -9.43 11.34 -0.87
C LEU A 22 -8.41 11.33 0.28
N SER A 23 -8.26 10.21 0.99
CA SER A 23 -7.17 10.07 1.96
C SER A 23 -5.80 10.05 1.27
N ARG A 24 -4.76 10.31 2.07
CA ARG A 24 -3.37 10.32 1.61
C ARG A 24 -2.61 9.23 2.35
N GLY A 25 -1.72 8.56 1.66
CA GLY A 25 -0.79 7.63 2.28
C GLY A 25 0.63 7.83 1.81
N GLU A 26 1.56 7.20 2.52
CA GLU A 26 2.98 7.18 2.25
C GLU A 26 3.39 5.73 2.01
N ALA A 27 4.14 5.48 0.93
CA ALA A 27 4.69 4.18 0.62
C ALA A 27 6.22 4.22 0.77
N GLU A 28 6.78 3.33 1.59
CA GLU A 28 8.23 3.17 1.73
C GLU A 28 8.68 1.78 1.24
N VAL A 29 9.82 1.73 0.56
CA VAL A 29 10.44 0.46 0.15
C VAL A 29 11.42 0.01 1.22
N GLU A 30 11.09 -1.08 1.88
CA GLU A 30 11.95 -1.75 2.85
C GLU A 30 12.63 -2.97 2.21
N ASN A 31 13.94 -3.08 2.35
CA ASN A 31 14.69 -4.26 1.92
C ASN A 31 14.74 -5.29 3.04
N ILE A 32 13.76 -6.20 3.07
CA ILE A 32 13.70 -7.27 4.06
C ILE A 32 14.39 -8.51 3.47
N GLY A 33 15.66 -8.71 3.82
CA GLY A 33 16.48 -9.80 3.29
C GLY A 33 16.83 -9.60 1.82
N SER A 34 16.49 -10.58 0.97
CA SER A 34 16.75 -10.53 -0.49
C SER A 34 15.55 -10.02 -1.30
N GLN A 35 14.51 -9.52 -0.65
CA GLN A 35 13.25 -9.18 -1.30
C GLN A 35 12.80 -7.77 -0.87
N PRO A 36 12.53 -6.87 -1.83
CA PRO A 36 12.00 -5.57 -1.52
C PRO A 36 10.49 -5.68 -1.21
N VAL A 37 10.08 -4.99 -0.16
CA VAL A 37 8.71 -4.96 0.36
C VAL A 37 8.26 -3.50 0.41
N LEU A 38 7.04 -3.23 -0.04
CA LEU A 38 6.43 -1.91 0.09
C LEU A 38 5.58 -1.87 1.35
N ASN A 39 5.84 -0.89 2.21
CA ASN A 39 5.09 -0.60 3.40
C ASN A 39 4.20 0.62 3.15
N PHE A 40 2.90 0.49 3.40
CA PHE A 40 1.93 1.55 3.22
C PHE A 40 1.47 2.08 4.57
N ALA A 41 1.62 3.38 4.79
CA ALA A 41 1.05 4.12 5.91
C ALA A 41 0.01 5.12 5.40
N PHE A 42 -1.01 5.42 6.19
CA PHE A 42 -2.05 6.37 5.82
C PHE A 42 -2.05 7.54 6.80
N ALA A 43 -2.04 8.76 6.27
CA ALA A 43 -2.19 9.99 7.01
C ALA A 43 -3.68 10.39 7.07
N ASP A 44 -4.06 11.15 8.09
CA ASP A 44 -5.41 11.74 8.28
C ASP A 44 -6.57 10.76 8.55
N HIS A 45 -6.40 9.45 8.33
CA HIS A 45 -7.37 8.40 8.66
C HIS A 45 -6.69 7.19 9.33
N ALA A 46 -7.39 6.56 10.29
CA ALA A 46 -6.88 5.40 11.03
C ALA A 46 -7.00 4.10 10.21
N HIS A 47 -6.18 3.97 9.17
CA HIS A 47 -5.95 2.69 8.49
C HIS A 47 -4.73 2.01 9.12
N PRO A 48 -4.76 0.70 9.42
CA PRO A 48 -3.57 -0.02 9.80
C PRO A 48 -2.60 -0.07 8.62
N SER A 49 -1.33 0.17 8.91
CA SER A 49 -0.28 -0.05 7.93
C SER A 49 -0.29 -1.50 7.48
N PHE A 50 -0.02 -1.70 6.19
CA PHE A 50 0.15 -3.03 5.62
C PHE A 50 1.30 -3.03 4.63
N TRP A 51 1.85 -4.21 4.36
CA TRP A 51 2.92 -4.37 3.40
C TRP A 51 2.58 -5.37 2.30
N VAL A 52 3.25 -5.24 1.16
CA VAL A 52 3.16 -6.19 0.05
C VAL A 52 4.54 -6.49 -0.50
N ASN A 53 4.75 -7.76 -0.86
CA ASN A 53 5.98 -8.18 -1.51
C ASN A 53 5.91 -7.82 -2.99
N LEU A 54 6.93 -7.15 -3.51
CA LEU A 54 6.99 -6.73 -4.91
C LEU A 54 6.89 -7.91 -5.89
N LYS A 55 7.39 -9.11 -5.53
CA LYS A 55 7.23 -10.32 -6.35
C LYS A 55 5.80 -10.83 -6.45
N THR A 56 4.95 -10.41 -5.52
CA THR A 56 3.54 -10.81 -5.42
C THR A 56 2.59 -9.69 -5.82
N LEU A 57 3.11 -8.54 -6.28
CA LEU A 57 2.30 -7.40 -6.69
C LEU A 57 1.56 -7.76 -7.97
N HIS A 58 0.25 -7.89 -7.89
CA HIS A 58 -0.61 -8.16 -9.04
C HIS A 58 -1.62 -7.04 -9.23
N ASN A 59 -1.82 -6.63 -10.49
CA ASN A 59 -2.84 -5.64 -10.81
C ASN A 59 -4.23 -6.12 -10.39
N GLY A 60 -4.97 -5.27 -9.67
CA GLY A 60 -6.29 -5.56 -9.13
C GLY A 60 -6.30 -6.45 -7.88
N GLN A 61 -5.14 -6.77 -7.29
CA GLN A 61 -5.04 -7.60 -6.10
C GLN A 61 -5.79 -6.96 -4.93
N ARG A 62 -6.63 -7.76 -4.26
CA ARG A 62 -7.40 -7.33 -3.09
C ARG A 62 -6.68 -7.74 -1.82
N VAL A 63 -6.41 -6.78 -0.95
CA VAL A 63 -5.82 -7.00 0.38
C VAL A 63 -6.88 -6.67 1.42
N LYS A 64 -7.08 -7.60 2.36
CA LYS A 64 -7.94 -7.42 3.52
C LYS A 64 -7.07 -7.12 4.72
N VAL A 65 -7.36 -6.04 5.42
CA VAL A 65 -6.65 -5.65 6.63
C VAL A 65 -7.67 -5.51 7.74
N ASP A 66 -7.44 -6.21 8.84
CA ASP A 66 -8.26 -6.08 10.02
C ASP A 66 -7.84 -4.80 10.76
N VAL A 67 -8.78 -3.87 10.91
CA VAL A 67 -8.58 -2.59 11.59
C VAL A 67 -9.30 -2.60 12.93
N ILE A 68 -8.91 -1.71 13.84
CA ILE A 68 -9.37 -1.68 15.25
C ILE A 68 -10.92 -1.72 15.37
N ASN A 69 -11.64 -1.21 14.36
CA ASN A 69 -13.10 -1.10 14.38
C ASN A 69 -13.85 -1.83 13.24
N GLN A 70 -13.15 -2.42 12.24
CA GLN A 70 -13.77 -3.14 11.10
C GLN A 70 -12.71 -3.82 10.20
N GLN A 71 -13.14 -4.63 9.23
CA GLN A 71 -12.23 -5.10 8.17
C GLN A 71 -12.28 -4.13 7.00
N GLU A 72 -11.12 -3.69 6.53
CA GLU A 72 -11.01 -2.82 5.36
C GLU A 72 -10.41 -3.54 4.17
N GLN A 73 -10.78 -3.07 2.96
CA GLN A 73 -10.38 -3.69 1.70
C GLN A 73 -9.69 -2.67 0.80
N PHE A 74 -8.47 -3.03 0.43
CA PHE A 74 -7.61 -2.28 -0.47
C PHE A 74 -7.48 -3.05 -1.80
N GLN A 75 -7.43 -2.32 -2.90
CA GLN A 75 -7.12 -2.83 -4.22
C GLN A 75 -5.79 -2.23 -4.69
N LEU A 76 -4.83 -3.07 -5.06
CA LEU A 76 -3.57 -2.62 -5.64
C LEU A 76 -3.74 -2.48 -7.15
N ALA A 77 -3.32 -1.35 -7.69
CA ALA A 77 -3.19 -1.13 -9.12
C ALA A 77 -1.72 -0.85 -9.43
N VAL A 78 -1.13 -1.65 -10.32
CA VAL A 78 0.21 -1.38 -10.84
C VAL A 78 0.06 -0.38 -11.98
N LYS A 79 0.82 0.70 -11.93
CA LYS A 79 0.82 1.72 -12.99
C LYS A 79 1.86 1.40 -14.06
#